data_AF-A0AAQ2VZC0-F1
#
_entry.id   AF-A0AAQ2VZC0-F1
#
_cell.length_a   1.000
_cell.length_b   1.000
_cell.length_c   1.000
_cell.angle_alpha   90.00
_cell.angle_beta   90.00
_cell.angle_gamma   90.00
#
_symmetry.space_group_name_H-M   'P 1'
#
loop_
_entity.id
_entity.type
_entity.pdbx_description
1 polymer ?
#
loop_
_entity_poly.entity_id
_entity_poly.type
_entity_poly.pdbx_seq_one_letter_code
_entity_poly.pdbx_strand_id
1 'polypeptide(L)' 'MDELKREIGYKIKTIRRSCGKTQIDICGDESELTIRQLARIENGQALEHFLNYY' A
#
# COMPACT_ATOMS: atom_id res chain seq x y z
N MET A 1 -16.20 4.25 -3.71
CA MET A 1 -14.75 4.50 -3.79
C MET A 1 -13.98 3.92 -2.61
N ASP A 2 -14.42 4.13 -1.37
CA ASP A 2 -13.65 3.71 -0.19
C ASP A 2 -13.63 2.19 0.04
N GLU A 3 -14.65 1.47 -0.40
CA GLU A 3 -14.68 0.00 -0.36
C GLU A 3 -13.60 -0.61 -1.26
N LEU A 4 -13.45 -0.09 -2.48
CA LEU A 4 -12.41 -0.51 -3.43
C LEU A 4 -11.00 -0.24 -2.87
N LYS A 5 -10.77 0.93 -2.26
CA LYS A 5 -9.49 1.27 -1.62
C LYS A 5 -9.15 0.28 -0.49
N ARG A 6 -10.15 -0.08 0.32
CA ARG A 6 -10.01 -1.08 1.39
C ARG A 6 -9.68 -2.46 0.85
N GLU A 7 -10.36 -2.89 -0.21
CA GLU A 7 -10.13 -4.20 -0.82
C GLU A 7 -8.73 -4.31 -1.42
N ILE A 8 -8.29 -3.28 -2.16
CA ILE A 8 -6.94 -3.21 -2.72
C ILE A 8 -5.89 -3.22 -1.61
N GLY A 9 -6.05 -2.35 -0.60
CA GLY A 9 -5.13 -2.28 0.54
C GLY A 9 -5.01 -3.62 1.28
N TYR A 10 -6.14 -4.30 1.49
CA TYR A 10 -6.17 -5.62 2.11
C TYR A 10 -5.45 -6.68 1.26
N LYS A 11 -5.66 -6.70 -0.06
CA LYS A 11 -4.99 -7.63 -0.97
C LYS A 11 -3.47 -7.42 -0.96
N ILE A 12 -3.01 -6.17 -1.05
CA ILE A 12 -1.57 -5.82 -0.99
C ILE A 12 -0.94 -6.32 0.32
N LYS A 13 -1.58 -6.01 1.45
CA LYS A 13 -1.12 -6.45 2.78
C LYS A 13 -1.05 -7.97 2.90
N THR A 14 -2.04 -8.67 2.35
CA THR A 14 -2.13 -10.13 2.38
C THR A 14 -1.00 -10.76 1.59
N ILE A 15 -0.78 -10.31 0.34
CA ILE A 15 0.27 -10.82 -0.54
C ILE A 15 1.65 -10.56 0.06
N ARG A 16 1.90 -9.33 0.56
CA ARG A 16 3.18 -9.00 1.21
C ARG A 16 3.47 -9.95 2.37
N ARG A 17 2.48 -10.20 3.23
CA ARG A 17 2.61 -11.13 4.37
C ARG A 17 2.78 -12.58 3.92
N SER A 18 2.08 -13.04 2.89
CA SER A 18 2.25 -14.41 2.37
C SER A 18 3.64 -14.63 1.77
N CYS A 19 4.28 -13.57 1.28
CA CYS A 19 5.68 -13.60 0.84
C CYS A 19 6.69 -13.49 2.01
N GLY A 20 6.24 -13.40 3.27
CA GLY A 20 7.11 -13.24 4.43
C GLY A 20 7.81 -11.88 4.52
N LYS A 21 7.35 -10.87 3.76
CA LYS A 21 7.98 -9.54 3.69
C LYS A 21 7.39 -8.57 4.70
N THR A 22 8.24 -7.76 5.30
CA THR A 22 7.87 -6.57 6.08
C THR A 22 7.60 -5.39 5.14
N GLN A 23 7.10 -4.27 5.67
CA GLN A 23 6.95 -3.04 4.89
C GLN A 23 8.31 -2.44 4.55
N ILE A 24 9.32 -2.61 5.42
CA ILE A 24 10.70 -2.18 5.19
C ILE A 24 11.28 -2.93 3.99
N ASP A 25 11.03 -4.24 3.89
CA ASP A 25 11.50 -5.07 2.75
C ASP A 25 10.89 -4.65 1.40
N ILE A 26 9.74 -3.96 1.41
CA ILE A 26 9.10 -3.43 0.20
C ILE A 26 9.59 -2.01 -0.09
N CYS A 27 9.70 -1.16 0.93
CA CYS A 27 9.99 0.26 0.76
C CYS A 27 11.47 0.56 0.54
N GLY A 28 12.40 -0.33 0.94
CA GLY A 28 13.83 -0.16 0.67
C GLY A 28 14.38 1.17 1.19
N ASP A 29 14.85 2.02 0.28
CA ASP A 29 15.39 3.37 0.58
C ASP A 29 14.32 4.48 0.66
N GLU A 30 13.04 4.12 0.48
CA GLU A 30 11.88 5.01 0.53
C GLU A 30 11.83 6.08 -0.59
N SER A 31 12.65 5.97 -1.65
CA SER A 31 12.68 6.93 -2.76
C SER A 31 11.40 6.95 -3.60
N GLU A 32 10.75 5.79 -3.77
CA GLU A 32 9.52 5.63 -4.56
C GLU A 32 8.26 5.49 -3.68
N LEU A 33 8.40 4.83 -2.52
CA LEU A 33 7.30 4.56 -1.61
C LEU A 33 7.79 4.49 -0.16
N THR A 34 7.38 5.46 0.65
CA THR A 34 7.67 5.46 2.09
C THR A 34 6.88 4.39 2.84
N ILE A 35 7.42 3.95 3.98
CA ILE A 35 6.76 2.98 4.87
C ILE A 35 5.38 3.49 5.31
N ARG A 36 5.27 4.80 5.57
CA ARG A 36 4.01 5.45 5.96
C ARG A 36 2.99 5.48 4.83
N GLN A 37 3.43 5.73 3.59
CA GLN A 37 2.54 5.66 2.43
C GLN A 37 2.01 4.22 2.24
N LEU A 38 2.90 3.22 2.27
CA LEU A 38 2.48 1.82 2.19
C LEU A 38 1.51 1.44 3.32
N ALA A 39 1.77 1.88 4.55
CA ALA A 39 0.86 1.65 5.67
C ALA A 39 -0.53 2.25 5.44
N ARG A 40 -0.60 3.48 4.91
CA ARG A 40 -1.89 4.11 4.59
C ARG A 40 -2.61 3.40 3.44
N ILE A 41 -1.88 2.96 2.40
CA ILE A 41 -2.45 2.17 1.29
C ILE A 41 -3.03 0.86 1.82
N GLU A 42 -2.26 0.11 2.60
CA GLU A 42 -2.68 -1.19 3.16
C GLU A 42 -3.90 -1.08 4.10
N ASN A 43 -4.13 0.10 4.69
CA ASN A 43 -5.30 0.37 5.52
C ASN A 43 -6.43 1.11 4.77
N GLY A 44 -6.31 1.29 3.45
CA GLY A 44 -7.34 1.92 2.60
C GLY A 44 -7.45 3.45 2.77
N GLN A 45 -6.46 4.09 3.39
CA GLN A 45 -6.45 5.52 3.77
C GLN A 45 -5.74 6.44 2.76
N ALA A 46 -5.12 5.89 1.72
CA ALA A 46 -4.45 6.67 0.69
C ALA A 46 -4.47 5.92 -0.65
N LEU A 47 -5.30 6.37 -1.58
CA LEU A 47 -5.17 6.01 -3.01
C LEU A 47 -5.38 7.22 -3.94
N GLU A 48 -5.75 8.39 -3.39
CA GLU A 48 -6.26 9.51 -4.20
C GLU A 48 -5.17 10.25 -4.96
N HIS A 49 -3.90 10.19 -4.56
CA HIS A 49 -2.82 10.82 -5.33
C HIS A 49 -2.29 9.93 -6.48
N PHE A 50 -2.54 8.61 -6.43
CA PHE A 50 -2.09 7.66 -7.46
C PHE A 50 -3.11 7.46 -8.59
N LEU A 51 -4.41 7.66 -8.32
CA LEU A 51 -5.48 7.41 -9.31
C LEU A 51 -5.93 8.65 -10.09
N ASN A 52 -5.51 9.86 -9.72
CA ASN A 52 -5.92 11.10 -10.42
C ASN A 52 -5.07 11.42 -11.66
N TYR A 53 -4.13 10.54 -12.04
CA TYR A 53 -3.28 10.67 -13.22
C TYR A 53 -3.63 9.69 -14.36
N TYR A 54 -4.76 8.97 -14.25
CA TYR A 54 -5.33 8.13 -15.30
C TYR A 54 -6.82 8.39 -15.50
#